data_AF-A0A940YPW5-F1
#
_entry.id   AF-A0A940YPW5-F1
#
_cell.length_a   1.000
_cell.length_b   1.000
_cell.length_c   1.000
_cell.angle_alpha   90.00
_cell.angle_beta   90.00
_cell.angle_gamma   90.00
#
_symmetry.space_group_name_H-M   'P 1'
#
loop_
_entity.id
_entity.type
_entity.pdbx_description
1 polymer ?
#
loop_
_entity_poly.entity_id
_entity_poly.type
_entity_poly.pdbx_seq_one_letter_code
_entity_poly.pdbx_strand_id
1 'polypeptide(L)'
;MRAKLPALEKNILKYRALQMVLLLHEVESLRSFLIGSIRKTDSLPWRTGTERLPAGTRGPMQKALDLLVSEAILTEAESKDLQAIVELRNKVGHAVHELVEDISAPPDLRTGARYYDYGALERFERYRRKIERGMMGNFVMQVDFRVVAFEHAEATYREELARLRKRIDRQYAQRSDTAA
;
A
#
# COMPACT_ATOMS: atom_id res chain seq x y z
N MET A 1 9.83 -0.79 35.67
CA MET A 1 9.42 -2.18 35.35
C MET A 1 8.68 -2.14 34.01
N ARG A 2 9.17 -2.84 32.97
CA ARG A 2 8.60 -2.76 31.60
C ARG A 2 7.17 -3.33 31.64
N ALA A 3 6.16 -2.53 31.31
CA ALA A 3 4.82 -3.06 31.08
C ALA A 3 4.92 -4.01 29.87
N LYS A 4 4.92 -5.33 30.11
CA LYS A 4 4.98 -6.30 29.03
C LYS A 4 3.64 -6.24 28.30
N LEU A 5 3.63 -5.71 27.08
CA LEU A 5 2.53 -5.95 26.16
C LEU A 5 2.27 -7.46 26.10
N PRO A 6 1.03 -7.92 26.26
CA PRO A 6 0.75 -9.33 26.11
C PRO A 6 1.07 -9.76 24.67
N ALA A 7 1.39 -11.05 24.53
CA ALA A 7 1.97 -11.56 23.28
C ALA A 7 1.05 -11.33 22.07
N LEU A 8 -0.27 -11.29 22.28
CA LEU A 8 -1.26 -11.02 21.25
C LEU A 8 -1.15 -9.58 20.73
N GLU A 9 -1.18 -8.59 21.61
CA GLU A 9 -1.10 -7.16 21.29
C GLU A 9 0.21 -6.85 20.57
N LYS A 10 1.32 -7.46 21.01
CA LYS A 10 2.62 -7.34 20.32
C LYS A 10 2.60 -7.92 18.91
N ASN A 11 1.97 -9.07 18.69
CA ASN A 11 1.87 -9.67 17.35
C ASN A 11 0.96 -8.85 16.43
N ILE A 12 -0.12 -8.27 16.96
CA ILE A 12 -1.00 -7.36 16.23
C ILE A 12 -0.23 -6.12 15.77
N LEU A 13 0.56 -5.49 16.64
CA LEU A 13 1.38 -4.33 16.27
C LEU A 13 2.43 -4.67 15.21
N LYS A 14 3.11 -5.81 15.35
CA LYS A 14 4.05 -6.30 14.31
C LYS A 14 3.37 -6.52 12.97
N TYR A 15 2.19 -7.15 12.98
CA TYR A 15 1.42 -7.40 11.77
C TYR A 15 1.09 -6.08 11.07
N ARG A 16 0.61 -5.09 11.82
CA ARG A 16 0.26 -3.76 11.31
C ARG A 16 1.47 -3.00 10.78
N ALA A 17 2.59 -3.01 11.50
CA ALA A 17 3.82 -2.40 11.05
C ALA A 17 4.31 -3.01 9.73
N LEU A 18 4.24 -4.34 9.59
CA LEU A 18 4.59 -5.02 8.34
C LEU A 18 3.63 -4.68 7.19
N GLN A 19 2.32 -4.54 7.45
CA GLN A 19 1.39 -4.05 6.43
C GLN A 19 1.76 -2.65 5.94
N MET A 20 2.15 -1.75 6.85
CA MET A 20 2.56 -0.40 6.52
C MET A 20 3.89 -0.37 5.74
N VAL A 21 4.86 -1.19 6.11
CA VAL A 21 6.11 -1.35 5.37
C VAL A 21 5.86 -1.87 3.96
N LEU A 22 4.99 -2.87 3.80
CA LEU A 22 4.62 -3.38 2.49
C LEU A 22 3.93 -2.29 1.65
N LEU A 23 3.02 -1.52 2.25
CA LEU A 23 2.32 -0.40 1.61
C LEU A 23 3.28 0.70 1.11
N LEU A 24 4.38 0.98 1.83
CA LEU A 24 5.41 1.95 1.42
C LEU A 24 5.91 1.70 0.00
N HIS A 25 6.14 0.43 -0.30
CA HIS A 25 6.74 0.02 -1.55
C HIS A 25 5.69 -0.22 -2.63
N GLU A 26 4.59 -0.88 -2.28
CA GLU A 26 3.46 -1.17 -3.17
C GLU A 26 2.90 0.11 -3.84
N VAL A 27 2.76 1.19 -3.07
CA VAL A 27 2.30 2.49 -3.61
C VAL A 27 3.31 3.09 -4.59
N GLU A 28 4.61 2.94 -4.37
CA GLU A 28 5.63 3.43 -5.30
C GLU A 28 5.65 2.61 -6.60
N SER A 29 5.46 1.29 -6.48
CA SER A 29 5.34 0.40 -7.63
C SER A 29 4.14 0.80 -8.50
N LEU A 30 2.96 0.97 -7.90
CA LEU A 30 1.76 1.43 -8.62
C LEU A 30 1.98 2.79 -9.29
N ARG A 31 2.58 3.76 -8.59
CA ARG A 31 2.90 5.07 -9.16
C ARG A 31 3.76 4.94 -10.40
N SER A 32 4.84 4.15 -10.33
CA SER A 32 5.78 3.95 -11.44
C SER A 32 5.09 3.26 -12.62
N PHE A 33 4.31 2.22 -12.34
CA PHE A 33 3.50 1.51 -13.32
C PHE A 33 2.50 2.43 -14.03
N LEU A 34 1.72 3.24 -13.30
CA LEU A 34 0.71 4.14 -13.86
C LEU A 34 1.32 5.19 -14.77
N ILE A 35 2.23 5.98 -14.21
CA ILE A 35 2.86 7.10 -14.93
C ILE A 35 3.61 6.57 -16.16
N GLY A 36 4.34 5.46 -15.97
CA GLY A 36 5.09 4.80 -17.01
C GLY A 36 4.22 4.29 -18.15
N SER A 37 3.15 3.56 -17.82
CA SER A 37 2.21 3.01 -18.81
C SER A 37 1.49 4.11 -19.57
N ILE A 38 0.99 5.15 -18.90
CA ILE A 38 0.33 6.29 -19.55
C ILE A 38 1.30 6.99 -20.52
N ARG A 39 2.51 7.33 -20.07
CA ARG A 39 3.51 8.00 -20.91
C ARG A 39 3.95 7.17 -22.09
N LYS A 40 4.20 5.87 -21.89
CA LYS A 40 4.52 4.95 -23.00
C LYS A 40 3.39 4.92 -24.01
N THR A 41 2.15 4.88 -23.54
CA THR A 41 0.97 4.90 -24.42
C THR A 41 0.84 6.23 -25.17
N ASP A 42 1.18 7.35 -24.53
CA ASP A 42 1.12 8.68 -25.13
C ASP A 42 2.24 8.90 -26.16
N SER A 43 3.41 8.29 -25.99
CA SER A 43 4.54 8.39 -26.92
C SER A 43 4.41 7.56 -28.21
N LEU A 44 3.32 6.80 -28.38
CA LEU A 44 3.17 5.91 -29.52
C LEU A 44 2.90 6.69 -30.82
N PRO A 45 3.56 6.35 -31.95
CA PRO A 45 3.46 7.11 -33.19
C PRO A 45 2.05 7.19 -33.79
N TRP A 46 1.23 6.16 -33.54
CA TRP A 46 -0.15 6.08 -34.04
C TRP A 46 -1.15 6.86 -33.18
N ARG A 47 -0.71 7.39 -32.03
CA ARG A 47 -1.57 8.17 -31.18
C ARG A 47 -1.58 9.62 -31.65
N THR A 48 -2.73 10.08 -32.10
CA THR A 48 -2.94 11.48 -32.49
C THR A 48 -3.46 12.29 -31.30
N GLY A 49 -2.90 13.49 -31.09
CA GLY A 49 -3.28 14.40 -30.00
C GLY A 49 -2.11 14.79 -29.10
N THR A 50 -2.39 15.67 -28.14
CA THR A 50 -1.43 16.08 -27.11
C THR A 50 -1.19 14.97 -26.09
N GLU A 51 0.05 14.83 -25.62
CA GLU A 51 0.38 13.95 -24.50
C GLU A 51 -0.51 14.27 -23.29
N ARG A 52 -1.18 13.26 -22.74
CA ARG A 52 -2.07 13.41 -21.58
C ARG A 52 -1.27 13.57 -20.29
N LEU A 53 -0.07 12.97 -20.24
CA LEU A 53 0.84 13.08 -19.09
C LEU A 53 2.29 13.43 -19.49
N PRO A 54 2.56 14.67 -19.94
CA PRO A 54 3.90 15.08 -20.37
C PRO A 54 4.99 14.90 -19.28
N ALA A 55 6.24 14.81 -19.73
CA ALA A 55 7.40 14.90 -18.84
C ALA A 55 7.39 16.24 -18.06
N GLY A 56 7.82 16.22 -16.79
CA GLY A 56 7.83 17.43 -15.94
C GLY A 56 6.46 17.87 -15.40
N THR A 57 5.37 17.14 -15.68
CA THR A 57 4.05 17.43 -15.13
C THR A 57 4.06 17.52 -13.60
N ARG A 58 3.57 18.64 -13.05
CA ARG A 58 3.35 18.81 -11.60
C ARG A 58 2.23 17.88 -11.14
N GLY A 59 2.47 17.12 -10.06
CA GLY A 59 1.50 16.17 -9.50
C GLY A 59 1.14 15.03 -10.45
N PRO A 60 2.11 14.29 -11.01
CA PRO A 60 1.85 13.32 -12.08
C PRO A 60 0.98 12.14 -11.62
N MET A 61 1.04 11.78 -10.34
CA MET A 61 0.17 10.76 -9.76
C MET A 61 -1.30 11.20 -9.75
N GLN A 62 -1.58 12.44 -9.35
CA GLN A 62 -2.95 12.95 -9.31
C GLN A 62 -3.56 12.94 -10.70
N LYS A 63 -2.85 13.51 -11.68
CA LYS A 63 -3.30 13.50 -13.07
C LYS A 63 -3.48 12.09 -13.63
N ALA A 64 -2.61 11.15 -13.26
CA ALA A 64 -2.77 9.75 -13.67
C ALA A 64 -4.08 9.15 -13.12
N LEU A 65 -4.44 9.43 -11.87
CA LEU A 65 -5.72 8.97 -11.30
C LEU A 65 -6.91 9.65 -11.96
N ASP A 66 -6.85 10.95 -12.23
CA ASP A 66 -7.91 11.68 -12.92
C ASP A 66 -8.15 11.09 -14.33
N LEU A 67 -7.07 10.70 -15.03
CA LEU A 67 -7.16 10.00 -16.30
C LEU A 67 -7.87 8.65 -16.16
N LEU A 68 -7.52 7.84 -15.16
CA LEU A 68 -8.21 6.57 -14.93
C LEU A 68 -9.70 6.73 -14.61
N VAL A 69 -10.09 7.84 -13.97
CA VAL A 69 -11.50 8.16 -13.76
C VAL A 69 -12.17 8.53 -15.08
N SER A 70 -11.53 9.36 -15.91
CA SER A 70 -12.07 9.73 -17.22
C SER A 70 -12.25 8.54 -18.17
N GLU A 71 -11.41 7.51 -18.02
CA GLU A 71 -11.45 6.25 -18.77
C GLU A 71 -12.40 5.21 -18.11
N ALA A 72 -13.15 5.60 -17.09
CA ALA A 72 -14.06 4.74 -16.31
C ALA A 72 -13.41 3.49 -15.68
N ILE A 73 -12.08 3.48 -15.51
CA ILE A 73 -11.34 2.41 -14.82
C ILE A 73 -11.55 2.53 -13.30
N LEU A 74 -11.57 3.77 -12.80
CA LEU A 74 -11.87 4.09 -11.40
C LEU A 74 -13.11 4.98 -11.33
N THR A 75 -13.85 4.86 -10.23
CA THR A 75 -14.82 5.87 -9.83
C THR A 75 -14.13 6.99 -9.06
N GLU A 76 -14.78 8.16 -8.96
CA GLU A 76 -14.33 9.29 -8.13
C GLU A 76 -14.09 8.88 -6.67
N ALA A 77 -14.96 8.04 -6.11
CA ALA A 77 -14.82 7.55 -4.74
C ALA A 77 -13.58 6.66 -4.56
N GLU A 78 -13.32 5.78 -5.51
CA GLU A 78 -12.14 4.90 -5.49
C GLU A 78 -10.85 5.70 -5.67
N SER A 79 -10.85 6.71 -6.57
CA SER A 79 -9.72 7.62 -6.76
C SER A 79 -9.39 8.37 -5.46
N LYS A 80 -10.40 8.88 -4.75
CA LYS A 80 -10.23 9.56 -3.46
C LYS A 80 -9.69 8.64 -2.37
N ASP A 81 -10.20 7.42 -2.23
CA ASP A 81 -9.67 6.45 -1.25
C ASP A 81 -8.22 6.06 -1.57
N LEU A 82 -7.89 5.87 -2.86
CA LEU A 82 -6.51 5.59 -3.27
C LEU A 82 -5.57 6.78 -3.00
N GLN A 83 -6.02 8.03 -3.18
CA GLN A 83 -5.26 9.22 -2.77
C GLN A 83 -5.03 9.24 -1.25
N ALA A 84 -6.05 8.93 -0.44
CA ALA A 84 -5.91 8.83 1.01
C ALA A 84 -4.90 7.76 1.42
N ILE A 85 -4.85 6.62 0.71
CA ILE A 85 -3.84 5.57 0.92
C ILE A 85 -2.43 6.07 0.54
N VAL A 86 -2.28 6.84 -0.53
CA VAL A 86 -1.00 7.46 -0.92
C VAL A 86 -0.54 8.46 0.16
N GLU A 87 -1.45 9.25 0.72
CA GLU A 87 -1.14 10.17 1.81
C GLU A 87 -0.75 9.43 3.09
N LEU A 88 -1.47 8.35 3.42
CA LEU A 88 -1.11 7.46 4.52
C LEU A 88 0.31 6.94 4.34
N ARG A 89 0.66 6.47 3.14
CA ARG A 89 2.02 6.04 2.80
C ARG A 89 3.04 7.14 3.07
N ASN A 90 2.76 8.37 2.65
CA ASN A 90 3.67 9.50 2.85
C ASN A 90 3.88 9.77 4.35
N LYS A 91 2.80 9.76 5.15
CA LYS A 91 2.87 9.91 6.62
C LYS A 91 3.74 8.83 7.24
N VAL A 92 3.46 7.56 6.90
CA VAL A 92 4.24 6.41 7.36
C VAL A 92 5.71 6.54 6.95
N GLY A 93 6.01 6.98 5.73
CA GLY A 93 7.37 7.16 5.24
C GLY A 93 8.15 8.23 6.02
N HIS A 94 7.48 9.25 6.54
CA HIS A 94 8.10 10.26 7.40
C HIS A 94 8.21 9.79 8.87
N ALA A 95 7.36 8.84 9.27
CA ALA A 95 7.23 8.34 10.64
C ALA A 95 7.62 6.86 10.78
N VAL A 96 8.58 6.36 9.98
CA VAL A 96 8.96 4.92 10.00
C VAL A 96 9.46 4.49 11.38
N HIS A 97 10.12 5.38 12.12
CA HIS A 97 10.59 5.11 13.49
C HIS A 97 9.42 4.85 14.45
N GLU A 98 8.29 5.55 14.28
CA GLU A 98 7.09 5.37 15.11
C GLU A 98 6.50 3.95 14.96
N LEU A 99 6.62 3.32 13.78
CA LEU A 99 6.22 1.92 13.59
C LEU A 99 7.02 0.96 14.49
N VAL A 100 8.31 1.24 14.68
CA VAL A 100 9.22 0.40 15.47
C VAL A 100 9.04 0.68 16.97
N GLU A 101 8.83 1.94 17.33
CA GLU A 101 8.55 2.37 18.69
C GLU A 101 7.33 1.66 19.27
N ASP A 102 6.22 1.61 18.52
CA ASP A 102 4.99 0.91 18.92
C ASP A 102 5.25 -0.58 19.24
N ILE A 103 6.07 -1.27 18.44
CA ILE A 103 6.42 -2.68 18.69
C ILE A 103 7.27 -2.83 19.97
N SER A 104 8.14 -1.86 20.23
CA SER A 104 9.10 -1.89 21.32
C SER A 104 8.49 -1.55 22.68
N ALA A 105 7.36 -0.81 22.67
CA ALA A 105 6.58 -0.33 23.81
C ALA A 105 7.47 0.14 24.98
N PRO A 106 8.21 1.24 24.80
CA PRO A 106 9.04 1.81 25.86
C PRO A 106 8.13 2.23 27.02
N PRO A 107 8.54 2.02 28.30
CA PRO A 107 7.72 2.39 29.45
C PRO A 107 7.34 3.87 29.49
N ASP A 108 8.14 4.72 28.84
CA ASP A 108 8.00 6.19 28.87
C ASP A 108 7.24 6.75 27.65
N LEU A 109 6.96 5.92 26.63
CA LEU A 109 6.30 6.34 25.40
C LEU A 109 4.91 5.70 25.32
N ARG A 110 3.89 6.46 25.74
CA ARG A 110 2.48 6.15 25.47
C ARG A 110 2.12 6.65 24.06
N THR A 111 2.64 6.02 23.02
CA THR A 111 2.24 6.38 21.65
C THR A 111 0.90 5.71 21.34
N GLY A 112 -0.14 6.54 21.31
CA GLY A 112 -1.44 6.17 20.77
C GLY A 112 -1.32 6.04 19.27
N ALA A 113 -1.18 4.80 18.79
CA ALA A 113 -1.11 4.39 17.39
C ALA A 113 -2.15 5.10 16.48
N ARG A 114 -1.80 6.28 15.97
CA ARG A 114 -2.72 7.19 15.25
C ARG A 114 -2.74 6.96 13.74
N TYR A 115 -1.85 6.11 13.22
CA TYR A 115 -1.54 6.03 11.80
C TYR A 115 -1.91 4.69 11.14
N TYR A 116 -2.64 3.80 11.79
CA TYR A 116 -3.00 2.52 11.18
C TYR A 116 -4.41 2.56 10.60
N ASP A 117 -4.49 2.61 9.28
CA ASP A 117 -5.67 2.17 8.55
C ASP A 117 -5.55 0.66 8.30
N TYR A 118 -6.27 -0.12 9.09
CA TYR A 118 -6.19 -1.58 9.08
C TYR A 118 -6.66 -2.24 7.78
N GLY A 119 -7.42 -1.52 6.95
CA GLY A 119 -7.89 -1.99 5.66
C GLY A 119 -7.11 -1.43 4.47
N ALA A 120 -6.20 -0.47 4.68
CA ALA A 120 -5.57 0.26 3.57
C ALA A 120 -4.84 -0.65 2.59
N LEU A 121 -4.08 -1.63 3.08
CA LEU A 121 -3.36 -2.58 2.21
C LEU A 121 -4.33 -3.43 1.37
N GLU A 122 -5.40 -3.94 1.98
CA GLU A 122 -6.39 -4.75 1.25
C GLU A 122 -7.15 -3.93 0.20
N ARG A 123 -7.58 -2.71 0.57
CA ARG A 123 -8.22 -1.79 -0.37
C ARG A 123 -7.26 -1.41 -1.51
N PHE A 124 -6.00 -1.12 -1.17
CA PHE A 124 -4.95 -0.83 -2.15
C PHE A 124 -4.77 -1.98 -3.14
N GLU A 125 -4.60 -3.21 -2.67
CA GLU A 125 -4.43 -4.37 -3.55
C GLU A 125 -5.65 -4.60 -4.46
N ARG A 126 -6.86 -4.34 -3.95
CA ARG A 126 -8.08 -4.38 -4.76
C ARG A 126 -8.04 -3.33 -5.88
N TYR A 127 -7.61 -2.10 -5.59
CA TYR A 127 -7.46 -1.06 -6.61
C TYR A 127 -6.35 -1.39 -7.60
N ARG A 128 -5.19 -1.87 -7.13
CA ARG A 128 -4.07 -2.31 -7.98
C ARG A 128 -4.55 -3.31 -9.03
N ARG A 129 -5.23 -4.38 -8.62
CA ARG A 129 -5.80 -5.40 -9.53
C ARG A 129 -6.88 -4.85 -10.46
N LYS A 130 -7.68 -3.89 -10.02
CA LYS A 130 -8.72 -3.25 -10.85
C LYS A 130 -8.06 -2.41 -11.95
N ILE A 131 -7.08 -1.60 -11.57
CA ILE A 131 -6.30 -0.75 -12.46
C ILE A 131 -5.54 -1.59 -13.49
N GLU A 132 -4.77 -2.58 -13.05
CA GLU A 132 -4.01 -3.48 -13.93
C GLU A 132 -4.93 -4.06 -15.02
N ARG A 133 -6.08 -4.62 -14.62
CA ARG A 133 -7.07 -5.18 -15.56
C ARG A 133 -7.70 -4.12 -16.47
N GLY A 134 -8.07 -2.97 -15.92
CA GLY A 134 -8.66 -1.88 -16.69
C GLY A 134 -7.70 -1.28 -17.72
N MET A 135 -6.39 -1.30 -17.42
CA MET A 135 -5.38 -0.75 -18.30
C MET A 135 -4.97 -1.68 -19.44
N MET A 136 -5.11 -3.01 -19.28
CA MET A 136 -4.71 -3.99 -20.30
C MET A 136 -5.36 -3.78 -21.68
N GLY A 137 -6.55 -3.18 -21.75
CA GLY A 137 -7.24 -2.92 -23.02
C GLY A 137 -6.81 -1.63 -23.73
N ASN A 138 -6.37 -0.63 -22.97
CA ASN A 138 -6.26 0.76 -23.46
C ASN A 138 -4.86 1.36 -23.33
N PHE A 139 -3.94 0.68 -22.66
CA PHE A 139 -2.61 1.19 -22.34
C PHE A 139 -1.51 0.19 -22.65
N VAL A 140 -0.33 0.73 -23.00
CA VAL A 140 0.92 -0.03 -23.04
C VAL A 140 1.34 -0.33 -21.62
N MET A 141 1.39 -1.60 -21.27
CA MET A 141 1.77 -2.06 -19.95
C MET A 141 3.28 -1.90 -19.76
N GLN A 142 3.70 -1.05 -18.83
CA GLN A 142 5.08 -1.01 -18.42
C GLN A 142 5.40 -2.20 -17.51
N VAL A 143 6.28 -3.09 -17.97
CA VAL A 143 6.97 -4.07 -17.12
C VAL A 143 8.26 -3.41 -16.64
N ASP A 144 8.46 -3.29 -15.33
CA ASP A 144 9.67 -2.67 -14.73
C ASP A 144 10.56 -3.76 -14.13
N PHE A 145 11.86 -3.75 -14.43
CA PHE A 145 12.85 -4.72 -13.89
C PHE A 145 13.21 -4.45 -12.41
N ARG A 146 12.93 -3.26 -11.86
CA ARG A 146 13.02 -2.98 -10.41
C ARG A 146 12.06 -3.84 -9.59
N VAL A 147 11.06 -4.42 -10.25
CA VAL A 147 10.04 -5.29 -9.65
C VAL A 147 10.67 -6.58 -9.13
N VAL A 148 11.74 -7.14 -9.72
CA VAL A 148 12.24 -8.48 -9.32
C VAL A 148 12.86 -8.52 -7.92
N ALA A 149 13.75 -7.58 -7.58
CA ALA A 149 14.31 -7.51 -6.22
C ALA A 149 13.23 -7.18 -5.18
N PHE A 150 12.21 -6.44 -5.61
CA PHE A 150 11.07 -6.10 -4.78
C PHE A 150 10.06 -7.25 -4.66
N GLU A 151 9.90 -8.10 -5.67
CA GLU A 151 9.03 -9.29 -5.66
C GLU A 151 9.47 -10.27 -4.58
N HIS A 152 10.78 -10.47 -4.42
CA HIS A 152 11.31 -11.30 -3.33
C HIS A 152 11.04 -10.69 -1.95
N ALA A 153 11.16 -9.36 -1.81
CA ALA A 153 10.86 -8.67 -0.56
C ALA A 153 9.35 -8.70 -0.25
N GLU A 154 8.50 -8.43 -1.25
CA GLU A 154 7.03 -8.52 -1.19
C GLU A 154 6.58 -9.92 -0.80
N ALA A 155 7.12 -10.95 -1.45
CA ALA A 155 6.84 -12.35 -1.12
C ALA A 155 7.21 -12.66 0.35
N THR A 156 8.38 -12.21 0.78
CA THR A 156 8.84 -12.36 2.18
C THR A 156 7.88 -11.66 3.16
N TYR A 157 7.51 -10.41 2.90
CA TYR A 157 6.58 -9.67 3.74
C TYR A 157 5.20 -10.32 3.80
N ARG A 158 4.68 -10.81 2.67
CA ARG A 158 3.40 -11.53 2.62
C ARG A 158 3.44 -12.83 3.39
N GLU A 159 4.52 -13.59 3.29
CA GLU A 159 4.69 -14.82 4.06
C GLU A 159 4.69 -14.53 5.57
N GLU A 160 5.43 -13.51 6.01
CA GLU A 160 5.48 -13.10 7.41
C GLU A 160 4.12 -12.58 7.91
N LEU A 161 3.39 -11.81 7.10
CA LEU A 161 2.02 -11.40 7.39
C LEU A 161 1.10 -12.62 7.57
N ALA A 162 1.17 -13.61 6.68
CA ALA A 162 0.36 -14.83 6.78
C ALA A 162 0.68 -15.63 8.06
N ARG A 163 1.97 -15.76 8.40
CA ARG A 163 2.43 -16.43 9.63
C ARG A 163 1.93 -15.71 10.87
N LEU A 164 2.07 -14.39 10.92
CA LEU A 164 1.58 -13.56 12.03
C LEU A 164 0.05 -13.63 12.15
N ARG A 165 -0.68 -13.59 11.04
CA ARG A 165 -2.14 -13.70 11.06
C ARG A 165 -2.59 -15.01 11.69
N LYS A 166 -2.04 -16.14 11.24
CA LYS A 166 -2.31 -17.46 11.83
C LYS A 166 -2.01 -17.49 13.34
N ARG A 167 -0.95 -16.82 13.77
CA ARG A 167 -0.58 -16.75 15.19
C ARG A 167 -1.57 -15.91 16.00
N ILE A 168 -1.96 -14.75 15.47
CA ILE A 168 -2.95 -13.85 16.07
C ILE A 168 -4.30 -14.56 16.21
N ASP A 169 -4.77 -15.22 15.15
CA ASP A 169 -6.06 -15.93 15.15
C ASP A 169 -6.08 -17.05 16.21
N ARG A 170 -4.99 -17.82 16.34
CA ARG A 170 -4.85 -18.84 17.40
C ARG A 170 -4.88 -18.23 18.81
N GLN A 171 -4.21 -17.10 19.01
CA GLN A 171 -4.17 -16.41 20.30
C GLN A 171 -5.53 -15.81 20.67
N TYR A 172 -6.30 -15.34 19.68
CA TYR A 172 -7.68 -14.91 19.88
C TYR A 172 -8.57 -16.07 20.32
N ALA A 173 -8.50 -17.22 19.63
CA ALA A 173 -9.28 -18.40 19.99
C ALA A 173 -8.98 -18.88 21.43
N GLN A 174 -7.71 -18.94 21.82
CA GLN A 174 -7.33 -19.30 23.19
C GLN A 174 -7.87 -18.32 24.24
N ARG A 175 -7.92 -17.02 23.91
CA ARG A 175 -8.45 -15.99 24.82
C ARG A 175 -9.98 -16.05 24.93
N SER A 176 -10.69 -16.38 23.85
CA SER A 176 -12.14 -16.59 23.90
C SER A 176 -12.51 -17.84 24.70
N ASP A 177 -11.73 -18.92 24.56
CA ASP A 177 -11.97 -20.18 25.28
C ASP A 177 -11.66 -20.08 26.77
N THR A 178 -10.74 -19.19 27.18
CA THR A 178 -10.40 -18.95 28.60
C THR A 178 -11.37 -17.99 29.29
N ALA A 179 -12.18 -17.26 28.52
CA ALA A 179 -13.16 -16.30 29.02
C ALA A 179 -14.60 -16.86 29.11
N ALA A 180 -14.79 -18.11 28.67
CA ALA A 180 -16.02 -18.90 28.79
C ALA A 180 -15.92 -19.86 29.98
#